data_AF-A0A7G9FDL7-F1
#
_entry.id   AF-A0A7G9FDL7-F1
#
_cell.length_a   1.000
_cell.length_b   1.000
_cell.length_c   1.000
_cell.angle_alpha   90.00
_cell.angle_beta   90.00
_cell.angle_gamma   90.00
#
_symmetry.space_group_name_H-M   'P 1'
#
loop_
_entity.id
_entity.type
_entity.pdbx_description
1 polymer ?
#
loop_
_entity_poly.entity_id
_entity_poly.type
_entity_poly.pdbx_seq_one_letter_code
_entity_poly.pdbx_strand_id
1 'polypeptide(L)'
;MTTAEKNYRDEDFYKCFSNIYSDITLNAKAPWLQDGTPERGLAYNPKSGVIFGGINSIILEMRAAQKGYKDSRWLSLDELNTLGIKVKTGEVATPIAYVNKYSPPVNVNPTTGERFSEKNPRQRYYFMYNVEQLLNCSLSRDTQFIVSKDIVAQKAANAIQNTGSKDLRAITNKLLSEVVRTVPKEMASLATGITQYRLAQELHIPYRPLLNAEQLAAFKTTKMTTDNLLRTVYQSEVAKDRLFAKNEQLENDRTRTVQRTKQQERQRSTDMERE
;
A
#
# COMPACT_ATOMS: atom_id res chain seq x y z
N MET A 1 -19.95 3.16 -9.40
CA MET A 1 -20.13 3.17 -7.92
C MET A 1 -21.53 2.80 -7.47
N THR A 2 -21.63 2.00 -6.42
CA THR A 2 -22.88 1.62 -5.73
C THR A 2 -23.38 2.72 -4.77
N THR A 3 -24.63 2.63 -4.32
CA THR A 3 -25.19 3.57 -3.32
C THR A 3 -24.45 3.51 -1.98
N ALA A 4 -23.99 2.32 -1.57
CA ALA A 4 -23.22 2.14 -0.35
C ALA A 4 -21.85 2.84 -0.42
N GLU A 5 -21.18 2.78 -1.58
CA GLU A 5 -19.89 3.44 -1.82
C GLU A 5 -20.01 4.97 -1.76
N LYS A 6 -21.13 5.53 -2.25
CA LYS A 6 -21.38 6.98 -2.21
C LYS A 6 -21.54 7.53 -0.78
N ASN A 7 -22.04 6.71 0.13
CA ASN A 7 -22.30 7.09 1.52
C ASN A 7 -21.17 6.65 2.48
N TYR A 8 -20.04 6.22 1.95
CA TYR A 8 -18.93 5.69 2.74
C TYR A 8 -18.20 6.79 3.51
N ARG A 9 -18.02 6.59 4.82
CA ARG A 9 -17.45 7.59 5.74
C ARG A 9 -16.14 7.13 6.38
N ASP A 10 -15.49 8.04 7.07
CA ASP A 10 -14.28 7.80 7.85
C ASP A 10 -14.46 6.66 8.84
N GLU A 11 -15.59 6.60 9.55
CA GLU A 11 -15.88 5.53 10.50
C GLU A 11 -16.00 4.16 9.82
N ASP A 12 -16.51 4.12 8.59
CA ASP A 12 -16.65 2.88 7.82
C ASP A 12 -15.27 2.40 7.36
N PHE A 13 -14.41 3.32 6.90
CA PHE A 13 -13.01 3.03 6.56
C PHE A 13 -12.24 2.50 7.76
N TYR A 14 -12.36 3.16 8.91
CA TYR A 14 -11.66 2.77 10.14
C TYR A 14 -12.12 1.40 10.65
N LYS A 15 -13.44 1.12 10.62
CA LYS A 15 -13.98 -0.20 10.94
C LYS A 15 -13.50 -1.27 9.97
N CYS A 16 -13.51 -0.99 8.67
CA CYS A 16 -13.00 -1.90 7.64
C CYS A 16 -11.53 -2.26 7.91
N PHE A 17 -10.69 -1.24 8.12
CA PHE A 17 -9.27 -1.41 8.44
C PHE A 17 -9.07 -2.28 9.69
N SER A 18 -9.77 -1.93 10.79
CA SER A 18 -9.68 -2.66 12.06
C SER A 18 -10.14 -4.12 11.94
N ASN A 19 -11.21 -4.38 11.18
CA ASN A 19 -11.76 -5.72 11.00
C ASN A 19 -10.80 -6.62 10.22
N ILE A 20 -10.22 -6.11 9.11
CA ILE A 20 -9.23 -6.87 8.34
C ILE A 20 -8.00 -7.14 9.21
N TYR A 21 -7.51 -6.12 9.91
CA TYR A 21 -6.36 -6.26 10.81
C TYR A 21 -6.57 -7.35 11.87
N SER A 22 -7.72 -7.31 12.55
CA SER A 22 -8.06 -8.31 13.57
C SER A 22 -8.09 -9.71 12.98
N ASP A 23 -8.73 -9.89 11.82
CA ASP A 23 -8.81 -11.18 11.15
C ASP A 23 -7.43 -11.75 10.79
N ILE A 24 -6.59 -10.97 10.09
CA ILE A 24 -5.26 -11.45 9.68
C ILE A 24 -4.33 -11.69 10.87
N THR A 25 -4.50 -10.96 11.97
CA THR A 25 -3.68 -11.14 13.18
C THR A 25 -4.13 -12.37 13.97
N LEU A 26 -5.44 -12.54 14.18
CA LEU A 26 -6.01 -13.70 14.88
C LEU A 26 -5.71 -15.01 14.16
N ASN A 27 -5.69 -14.98 12.82
CA ASN A 27 -5.42 -16.14 11.98
C ASN A 27 -3.95 -16.26 11.53
N ALA A 28 -3.02 -15.47 12.10
CA ALA A 28 -1.59 -15.48 11.78
C ALA A 28 -1.26 -15.32 10.29
N LYS A 29 -2.12 -14.62 9.54
CA LYS A 29 -1.95 -14.30 8.11
C LYS A 29 -1.27 -12.96 7.87
N ALA A 30 -1.09 -12.14 8.91
CA ALA A 30 -0.54 -10.81 8.73
C ALA A 30 0.89 -10.86 8.16
N PRO A 31 1.22 -10.11 7.10
CA PRO A 31 2.54 -10.20 6.46
C PRO A 31 3.69 -9.90 7.41
N TRP A 32 3.55 -8.89 8.28
CA TRP A 32 4.55 -8.53 9.29
C TRP A 32 4.76 -9.57 10.42
N LEU A 33 4.09 -10.73 10.36
CA LEU A 33 4.34 -11.88 11.23
C LEU A 33 5.15 -12.99 10.54
N GLN A 34 5.31 -12.92 9.23
CA GLN A 34 6.02 -13.91 8.42
C GLN A 34 7.50 -13.56 8.33
N ASP A 35 8.36 -14.57 8.16
CA ASP A 35 9.77 -14.41 7.86
C ASP A 35 10.07 -14.62 6.36
N GLY A 36 11.20 -14.08 5.90
CA GLY A 36 11.65 -14.25 4.53
C GLY A 36 11.47 -12.98 3.68
N THR A 37 11.36 -13.17 2.36
CA THR A 37 11.23 -12.06 1.41
C THR A 37 9.76 -11.85 1.08
N PRO A 38 9.24 -10.60 1.06
CA PRO A 38 7.86 -10.34 0.69
C PRO A 38 7.49 -10.95 -0.67
N GLU A 39 6.48 -11.81 -0.69
CA GLU A 39 6.02 -12.50 -1.91
C GLU A 39 5.42 -11.55 -2.95
N ARG A 40 4.87 -10.41 -2.49
CA ARG A 40 4.19 -9.40 -3.29
C ARG A 40 4.96 -8.10 -3.30
N GLY A 41 5.02 -7.48 -4.47
CA GLY A 41 5.46 -6.10 -4.62
C GLY A 41 4.44 -5.12 -4.05
N LEU A 42 4.70 -3.83 -4.22
CA LEU A 42 3.78 -2.78 -3.79
C LEU A 42 2.46 -2.86 -4.57
N ALA A 43 1.34 -2.70 -3.88
CA ALA A 43 0.04 -2.54 -4.51
C ALA A 43 0.05 -1.36 -5.50
N TYR A 44 -0.48 -1.57 -6.70
CA TYR A 44 -0.55 -0.55 -7.73
C TYR A 44 -1.77 -0.73 -8.64
N ASN A 45 -2.14 0.34 -9.34
CA ASN A 45 -3.11 0.29 -10.41
C ASN A 45 -2.38 0.09 -11.77
N PRO A 46 -2.61 -1.03 -12.48
CA PRO A 46 -1.91 -1.30 -13.74
C PRO A 46 -2.34 -0.41 -14.91
N LYS A 47 -3.55 0.16 -14.87
CA LYS A 47 -4.07 1.05 -15.91
C LYS A 47 -3.47 2.45 -15.78
N SER A 48 -3.48 3.02 -14.57
CA SER A 48 -2.94 4.36 -14.30
C SER A 48 -1.44 4.40 -14.01
N GLY A 49 -0.85 3.28 -13.60
CA GLY A 49 0.54 3.22 -13.13
C GLY A 49 0.76 3.82 -11.74
N VAL A 50 -0.31 4.15 -11.00
CA VAL A 50 -0.19 4.68 -9.63
C VAL A 50 0.17 3.55 -8.66
N ILE A 51 1.29 3.70 -7.96
CA ILE A 51 1.65 2.87 -6.80
C ILE A 51 0.97 3.46 -5.56
N PHE A 52 0.23 2.64 -4.83
CA PHE A 52 -0.41 3.07 -3.59
C PHE A 52 0.64 3.19 -2.48
N GLY A 53 0.64 4.32 -1.78
CA GLY A 53 1.48 4.60 -0.62
C GLY A 53 0.68 4.71 0.68
N GLY A 54 1.39 4.80 1.80
CA GLY A 54 0.78 5.03 3.11
C GLY A 54 -0.27 3.99 3.50
N ILE A 55 -1.29 4.46 4.20
CA ILE A 55 -2.37 3.61 4.70
C ILE A 55 -3.13 2.87 3.57
N ASN A 56 -3.20 3.47 2.37
CA ASN A 56 -3.84 2.85 1.22
C ASN A 56 -3.05 1.62 0.74
N SER A 57 -1.73 1.69 0.76
CA SER A 57 -0.90 0.52 0.46
C SER A 57 -1.14 -0.59 1.49
N ILE A 58 -1.10 -0.24 2.78
CA ILE A 58 -1.28 -1.21 3.88
C ILE A 58 -2.64 -1.89 3.84
N ILE A 59 -3.75 -1.16 3.65
CA ILE A 59 -5.07 -1.79 3.64
C ILE A 59 -5.24 -2.78 2.48
N LEU A 60 -4.64 -2.49 1.31
CA LEU A 60 -4.61 -3.40 0.18
C LEU A 60 -3.74 -4.63 0.45
N GLU A 61 -2.57 -4.46 1.08
CA GLU A 61 -1.72 -5.58 1.52
C GLU A 61 -2.43 -6.46 2.56
N MET A 62 -3.09 -5.86 3.54
CA MET A 62 -3.87 -6.58 4.54
C MET A 62 -5.02 -7.36 3.90
N ARG A 63 -5.73 -6.77 2.93
CA ARG A 63 -6.78 -7.48 2.20
C ARG A 63 -6.22 -8.66 1.42
N ALA A 64 -5.10 -8.48 0.72
CA ALA A 64 -4.44 -9.56 0.00
C ALA A 64 -4.07 -10.71 0.95
N ALA A 65 -3.48 -10.41 2.10
CA ALA A 65 -3.18 -11.39 3.12
C ALA A 65 -4.43 -12.10 3.67
N GLN A 66 -5.51 -11.35 3.91
CA GLN A 66 -6.79 -11.89 4.39
C GLN A 66 -7.37 -12.92 3.41
N LYS A 67 -7.32 -12.61 2.12
CA LYS A 67 -7.95 -13.38 1.05
C LYS A 67 -7.01 -14.35 0.34
N GLY A 68 -5.72 -14.29 0.63
CA GLY A 68 -4.69 -15.11 -0.01
C GLY A 68 -4.28 -14.66 -1.41
N TYR A 69 -4.58 -13.41 -1.80
CA TYR A 69 -4.19 -12.88 -3.10
C TYR A 69 -2.66 -12.80 -3.22
N LYS A 70 -2.13 -13.20 -4.37
CA LYS A 70 -0.72 -13.18 -4.78
C LYS A 70 -0.41 -12.06 -5.78
N ASP A 71 -1.41 -11.45 -6.41
CA ASP A 71 -1.24 -10.37 -7.38
C ASP A 71 -1.27 -8.99 -6.71
N SER A 72 -0.41 -8.08 -7.16
CA SER A 72 -0.27 -6.71 -6.62
C SER A 72 -1.13 -5.68 -7.34
N ARG A 73 -1.87 -6.07 -8.37
CA ARG A 73 -2.68 -5.18 -9.20
C ARG A 73 -4.08 -4.98 -8.63
N TRP A 74 -4.51 -3.73 -8.62
CA TRP A 74 -5.83 -3.32 -8.16
C TRP A 74 -6.49 -2.33 -9.11
N LEU A 75 -7.76 -2.55 -9.43
CA LEU A 75 -8.54 -1.76 -10.39
C LEU A 75 -9.87 -1.34 -9.78
N SER A 76 -10.37 -0.16 -10.13
CA SER A 76 -11.70 0.29 -9.71
C SER A 76 -12.81 -0.30 -10.57
N LEU A 77 -14.04 -0.31 -10.04
CA LEU A 77 -15.21 -0.83 -10.77
C LEU A 77 -15.43 -0.13 -12.13
N ASP A 78 -15.22 1.19 -12.18
CA ASP A 78 -15.44 1.96 -13.40
C ASP A 78 -14.40 1.60 -14.47
N GLU A 79 -13.16 1.27 -14.07
CA GLU A 79 -12.14 0.74 -14.98
C GLU A 79 -12.50 -0.64 -15.49
N LEU A 80 -13.00 -1.52 -14.62
CA LEU A 80 -13.45 -2.87 -14.99
C LEU A 80 -14.60 -2.82 -16.00
N ASN A 81 -15.58 -1.94 -15.76
CA ASN A 81 -16.70 -1.73 -16.68
C ASN A 81 -16.21 -1.26 -18.06
N THR A 82 -15.24 -0.33 -18.08
CA THR A 82 -14.63 0.13 -19.35
C THR A 82 -13.91 -1.00 -20.09
N LEU A 83 -13.32 -1.95 -19.36
CA LEU A 83 -12.61 -3.09 -19.91
C LEU A 83 -13.52 -4.30 -20.22
N GLY A 84 -14.82 -4.21 -19.93
CA GLY A 84 -15.75 -5.35 -20.06
C GLY A 84 -15.46 -6.51 -19.11
N ILE A 85 -14.68 -6.28 -18.04
CA ILE A 85 -14.28 -7.30 -17.07
C ILE A 85 -15.30 -7.34 -15.92
N LYS A 86 -15.75 -8.55 -15.56
CA LYS A 86 -16.70 -8.74 -14.46
C LYS A 86 -16.00 -9.14 -13.17
N VAL A 87 -16.54 -8.69 -12.05
CA VAL A 87 -16.15 -9.14 -10.71
C VAL A 87 -16.82 -10.50 -10.41
N LYS A 88 -16.12 -11.42 -9.75
CA LYS A 88 -16.70 -12.69 -9.29
C LYS A 88 -17.84 -12.43 -8.31
N THR A 89 -18.89 -13.25 -8.36
CA THR A 89 -20.05 -13.11 -7.47
C THR A 89 -19.64 -13.17 -6.00
N GLY A 90 -20.09 -12.20 -5.20
CA GLY A 90 -19.82 -12.12 -3.76
C GLY A 90 -18.51 -11.43 -3.37
N GLU A 91 -17.66 -11.07 -4.33
CA GLU A 91 -16.45 -10.30 -4.05
C GLU A 91 -16.78 -8.83 -3.73
N VAL A 92 -16.05 -8.28 -2.77
CA VAL A 92 -16.24 -6.91 -2.27
C VAL A 92 -14.98 -6.09 -2.50
N ALA A 93 -15.15 -4.85 -2.94
CA ALA A 93 -14.05 -3.91 -3.14
C ALA A 93 -13.35 -3.57 -1.80
N THR A 94 -12.08 -3.20 -1.89
CA THR A 94 -11.34 -2.61 -0.78
C THR A 94 -11.26 -1.09 -0.94
N PRO A 95 -11.69 -0.31 0.07
CA PRO A 95 -11.64 1.14 -0.01
C PRO A 95 -10.23 1.66 0.19
N ILE A 96 -9.87 2.70 -0.55
CA ILE A 96 -8.69 3.54 -0.34
C ILE A 96 -9.15 4.98 -0.14
N ALA A 97 -8.45 5.73 0.71
CA ALA A 97 -8.81 7.09 1.08
C ALA A 97 -7.98 8.11 0.29
N TYR A 98 -8.63 9.06 -0.36
CA TYR A 98 -7.95 10.24 -0.91
C TYR A 98 -7.46 11.16 0.21
N VAL A 99 -8.34 11.47 1.16
CA VAL A 99 -8.03 12.31 2.31
C VAL A 99 -8.84 11.84 3.52
N ASN A 100 -8.15 11.58 4.62
CA ASN A 100 -8.72 11.46 5.96
C ASN A 100 -7.64 11.74 7.01
N LYS A 101 -7.94 11.57 8.30
CA LYS A 101 -6.99 11.80 9.41
C LYS A 101 -5.64 11.07 9.24
N TYR A 102 -5.64 9.92 8.56
CA TYR A 102 -4.49 9.00 8.41
C TYR A 102 -4.04 8.80 6.96
N SER A 103 -4.66 9.51 6.01
CA SER A 103 -4.33 9.47 4.59
C SER A 103 -4.14 10.91 4.12
N PRO A 104 -2.90 11.39 3.99
CA PRO A 104 -2.66 12.72 3.45
C PRO A 104 -3.09 12.77 1.98
N PRO A 105 -3.52 13.95 1.48
CA PRO A 105 -3.93 14.09 0.10
C PRO A 105 -2.79 13.76 -0.86
N VAL A 106 -3.12 13.01 -1.91
CA VAL A 106 -2.23 12.72 -3.04
C VAL A 106 -2.46 13.71 -4.18
N ASN A 107 -1.50 13.85 -5.09
CA ASN A 107 -1.59 14.83 -6.20
C ASN A 107 -2.27 14.29 -7.46
N VAL A 108 -2.47 12.98 -7.55
CA VAL A 108 -3.02 12.30 -8.73
C VAL A 108 -4.19 11.40 -8.35
N ASN A 109 -5.12 11.26 -9.28
CA ASN A 109 -6.25 10.34 -9.14
C ASN A 109 -5.74 8.89 -9.23
N PRO A 110 -6.10 8.01 -8.28
CA PRO A 110 -5.62 6.63 -8.26
C PRO A 110 -6.04 5.79 -9.48
N THR A 111 -7.15 6.13 -10.14
CA THR A 111 -7.70 5.35 -11.26
C THR A 111 -7.25 5.86 -12.63
N THR A 112 -6.96 7.16 -12.75
CA THR A 112 -6.50 7.75 -14.03
C THR A 112 -5.01 8.06 -14.05
N GLY A 113 -4.39 8.30 -12.89
CA GLY A 113 -3.00 8.77 -12.79
C GLY A 113 -2.83 10.26 -13.11
N GLU A 114 -3.91 10.94 -13.50
CA GLU A 114 -3.90 12.35 -13.83
C GLU A 114 -4.08 13.23 -12.59
N ARG A 115 -3.68 14.51 -12.69
CA ARG A 115 -3.97 15.49 -11.64
C ARG A 115 -5.48 15.69 -11.49
N PHE A 116 -5.92 15.90 -10.25
CA PHE A 116 -7.30 16.26 -9.96
C PHE A 116 -7.69 17.57 -10.66
N SER A 117 -8.89 17.60 -11.24
CA SER A 117 -9.45 18.74 -11.97
C SER A 117 -10.98 18.74 -11.85
N GLU A 118 -11.65 19.72 -12.44
CA GLU A 118 -13.14 19.70 -12.51
C GLU A 118 -13.67 18.49 -13.27
N LYS A 119 -12.92 18.00 -14.28
CA LYS A 119 -13.27 16.78 -15.03
C LYS A 119 -12.99 15.50 -14.26
N ASN A 120 -12.02 15.54 -13.34
CA ASN A 120 -11.63 14.42 -12.48
C ASN A 120 -11.70 14.87 -10.99
N PRO A 121 -12.91 15.06 -10.44
CA PRO A 121 -13.06 15.59 -9.09
C PRO A 121 -12.52 14.62 -8.05
N ARG A 122 -12.06 15.20 -6.93
CA ARG A 122 -11.62 14.43 -5.76
C ARG A 122 -12.80 13.71 -5.14
N GLN A 123 -12.65 12.43 -4.92
CA GLN A 123 -13.57 11.63 -4.12
C GLN A 123 -12.91 11.32 -2.79
N ARG A 124 -13.68 11.24 -1.71
CA ARG A 124 -13.12 10.92 -0.39
C ARG A 124 -12.55 9.49 -0.36
N TYR A 125 -13.23 8.57 -1.03
CA TYR A 125 -12.86 7.17 -1.15
C TYR A 125 -12.91 6.69 -2.59
N TYR A 126 -12.00 5.79 -2.93
CA TYR A 126 -12.03 4.99 -4.15
C TYR A 126 -12.10 3.51 -3.77
N PHE A 127 -12.71 2.69 -4.61
CA PHE A 127 -12.98 1.28 -4.31
C PHE A 127 -12.24 0.41 -5.31
N MET A 128 -11.34 -0.43 -4.80
CA MET A 128 -10.39 -1.18 -5.61
C MET A 128 -10.62 -2.68 -5.46
N TYR A 129 -10.62 -3.38 -6.59
CA TYR A 129 -10.66 -4.84 -6.69
C TYR A 129 -9.29 -5.36 -7.08
N ASN A 130 -8.82 -6.38 -6.37
CA ASN A 130 -7.65 -7.13 -6.79
C ASN A 130 -8.00 -7.92 -8.07
N VAL A 131 -7.03 -8.11 -8.96
CA VAL A 131 -7.28 -8.86 -10.21
C VAL A 131 -7.74 -10.31 -9.98
N GLU A 132 -7.39 -10.90 -8.84
CA GLU A 132 -7.86 -12.24 -8.46
C GLU A 132 -9.35 -12.28 -8.07
N GLN A 133 -9.99 -11.13 -7.89
CA GLN A 133 -11.44 -11.00 -7.69
C GLN A 133 -12.23 -10.99 -9.00
N LEU A 134 -11.56 -11.05 -10.15
CA LEU A 134 -12.16 -10.83 -11.47
C LEU A 134 -12.40 -12.15 -12.21
N LEU A 135 -13.46 -12.19 -13.03
CA LEU A 135 -13.76 -13.28 -13.95
C LEU A 135 -12.98 -13.09 -15.26
N ASN A 136 -12.50 -14.20 -15.84
CA ASN A 136 -11.86 -14.25 -17.16
C ASN A 136 -10.71 -13.25 -17.35
N CYS A 137 -10.04 -12.91 -16.25
CA CYS A 137 -8.99 -11.91 -16.24
C CYS A 137 -7.64 -12.58 -16.43
N SER A 138 -7.27 -12.86 -17.68
CA SER A 138 -5.89 -13.15 -18.06
C SER A 138 -5.14 -11.82 -18.26
N LEU A 139 -5.10 -10.98 -17.22
CA LEU A 139 -4.11 -9.90 -17.20
C LEU A 139 -2.76 -10.59 -17.08
N SER A 140 -2.04 -10.74 -18.20
CA SER A 140 -0.66 -11.22 -18.22
C SER A 140 0.07 -10.57 -17.05
N ARG A 141 0.66 -11.38 -16.16
CA ARG A 141 1.47 -10.85 -15.05
C ARG A 141 2.47 -9.95 -15.73
N ASP A 142 2.34 -8.64 -15.54
CA ASP A 142 3.21 -7.72 -16.23
C ASP A 142 4.58 -7.90 -15.57
N THR A 143 5.38 -8.79 -16.14
CA THR A 143 6.74 -9.11 -15.69
C THR A 143 7.63 -7.87 -15.79
N GLN A 144 7.12 -6.79 -16.40
CA GLN A 144 7.74 -5.48 -16.52
C GLN A 144 7.36 -4.51 -15.39
N PHE A 145 6.46 -4.88 -14.46
CA PHE A 145 6.27 -4.09 -13.23
C PHE A 145 7.36 -4.42 -12.20
N ILE A 146 8.55 -3.96 -12.51
CA ILE A 146 9.62 -3.75 -11.55
C ILE A 146 9.53 -2.26 -11.26
N VAL A 147 9.31 -1.86 -9.98
CA VAL A 147 9.60 -0.46 -9.57
C VAL A 147 10.95 -0.16 -10.20
N SER A 148 11.03 0.81 -11.12
CA SER A 148 12.20 0.87 -12.02
C SER A 148 13.47 0.78 -11.18
N LYS A 149 14.46 0.01 -11.64
CA LYS A 149 15.71 -0.16 -10.88
C LYS A 149 16.27 1.19 -10.43
N ASP A 150 16.05 2.23 -11.24
CA ASP A 150 16.37 3.62 -10.94
C ASP A 150 15.62 4.20 -9.74
N ILE A 151 14.30 3.95 -9.61
CA ILE A 151 13.53 4.38 -8.42
C ILE A 151 14.04 3.66 -7.17
N VAL A 152 14.29 2.36 -7.24
CA VAL A 152 14.82 1.59 -6.09
C VAL A 152 16.22 2.09 -5.71
N ALA A 153 17.09 2.31 -6.69
CA ALA A 153 18.43 2.87 -6.49
C ALA A 153 18.37 4.28 -5.88
N GLN A 154 17.45 5.13 -6.35
CA GLN A 154 17.26 6.47 -5.80
C GLN A 154 16.77 6.44 -4.35
N LYS A 155 15.81 5.55 -4.02
CA LYS A 155 15.36 5.34 -2.64
C LYS A 155 16.50 4.88 -1.74
N ALA A 156 17.32 3.95 -2.20
CA ALA A 156 18.51 3.49 -1.47
C ALA A 156 19.52 4.63 -1.25
N ALA A 157 19.80 5.44 -2.28
CA ALA A 157 20.67 6.61 -2.16
C ALA A 157 20.13 7.64 -1.15
N ASN A 158 18.83 7.95 -1.19
CA ASN A 158 18.20 8.86 -0.23
C ASN A 158 18.27 8.30 1.20
N ALA A 159 18.02 7.00 1.39
CA ALA A 159 18.13 6.36 2.70
C ALA A 159 19.56 6.45 3.25
N ILE A 160 20.59 6.24 2.42
CA ILE A 160 22.00 6.40 2.81
C ILE A 160 22.28 7.85 3.22
N GLN A 161 21.81 8.82 2.44
CA GLN A 161 22.00 10.24 2.73
C GLN A 161 21.32 10.66 4.05
N ASN A 162 20.05 10.29 4.24
CA ASN A 162 19.25 10.65 5.41
C ASN A 162 19.76 9.97 6.70
N THR A 163 20.37 8.80 6.59
CA THR A 163 20.90 8.06 7.75
C THR A 163 22.37 8.30 8.01
N GLY A 164 23.14 8.75 7.01
CA GLY A 164 24.60 8.85 7.07
C GLY A 164 25.30 7.48 7.05
N SER A 165 24.59 6.39 6.72
CA SER A 165 25.13 5.03 6.76
C SER A 165 24.77 4.24 5.51
N LYS A 166 25.70 3.39 5.06
CA LYS A 166 25.45 2.37 4.02
C LYS A 166 25.07 1.01 4.61
N ASP A 167 25.19 0.85 5.92
CA ASP A 167 24.80 -0.39 6.61
C ASP A 167 23.28 -0.43 6.78
N LEU A 168 22.64 -1.37 6.07
CA LEU A 168 21.20 -1.62 6.15
C LEU A 168 20.72 -1.87 7.59
N ARG A 169 21.54 -2.49 8.45
CA ARG A 169 21.17 -2.72 9.85
C ARG A 169 21.11 -1.41 10.62
N ALA A 170 22.10 -0.55 10.44
CA ALA A 170 22.11 0.79 11.03
C ALA A 170 20.93 1.65 10.53
N ILE A 171 20.64 1.62 9.23
CA ILE A 171 19.47 2.28 8.62
C ILE A 171 18.18 1.78 9.28
N THR A 172 18.00 0.46 9.34
CA THR A 172 16.82 -0.18 9.92
C THR A 172 16.69 0.20 11.40
N ASN A 173 17.76 0.13 12.19
CA ASN A 173 17.72 0.46 13.61
C ASN A 173 17.33 1.93 13.85
N LYS A 174 17.86 2.86 13.04
CA LYS A 174 17.50 4.29 13.14
C LYS A 174 16.00 4.47 12.87
N LEU A 175 15.50 3.89 11.77
CA LEU A 175 14.09 3.94 11.40
C LEU A 175 13.18 3.36 12.51
N LEU A 176 13.49 2.17 13.01
CA LEU A 176 12.70 1.53 14.06
C LEU A 176 12.70 2.34 15.36
N SER A 177 13.84 2.94 15.73
CA SER A 177 13.93 3.80 16.91
C SER A 177 13.06 5.06 16.80
N GLU A 178 12.93 5.63 15.61
CA GLU A 178 12.05 6.77 15.36
C GLU A 178 10.59 6.36 15.50
N VAL A 179 10.18 5.27 14.83
CA VAL A 179 8.80 4.78 14.85
C VAL A 179 8.36 4.47 16.28
N VAL A 180 9.17 3.74 17.06
CA VAL A 180 8.83 3.36 18.44
C VAL A 180 8.60 4.59 19.35
N ARG A 181 9.31 5.71 19.12
CA ARG A 181 9.10 6.95 19.88
C ARG A 181 7.79 7.68 19.54
N THR A 182 7.21 7.41 18.38
CA THR A 182 6.03 8.13 17.86
C THR A 182 4.70 7.40 18.08
N VAL A 183 4.73 6.18 18.61
CA VAL A 183 3.56 5.31 18.83
C VAL A 183 3.37 5.02 20.33
N PRO A 184 2.17 4.59 20.79
CA PRO A 184 1.99 4.13 22.17
C PRO A 184 2.95 2.96 22.48
N LYS A 185 3.38 2.85 23.74
CA LYS A 185 4.35 1.82 24.16
C LYS A 185 3.85 0.40 23.87
N GLU A 186 2.57 0.16 24.09
CA GLU A 186 1.88 -1.10 23.80
C GLU A 186 1.83 -1.45 22.30
N MET A 187 1.99 -0.46 21.42
CA MET A 187 1.98 -0.62 19.96
C MET A 187 3.38 -0.79 19.36
N ALA A 188 4.45 -0.63 20.15
CA ALA A 188 5.82 -0.58 19.66
C ALA A 188 6.23 -1.83 18.85
N SER A 189 5.84 -3.02 19.31
CA SER A 189 6.17 -4.28 18.62
C SER A 189 5.43 -4.40 17.30
N LEU A 190 4.15 -4.00 17.24
CA LEU A 190 3.40 -3.97 15.99
C LEU A 190 4.01 -2.97 15.00
N ALA A 191 4.31 -1.76 15.48
CA ALA A 191 4.90 -0.70 14.67
C ALA A 191 6.23 -1.17 14.06
N THR A 192 7.05 -1.87 14.85
CA THR A 192 8.31 -2.47 14.42
C THR A 192 8.09 -3.51 13.32
N GLY A 193 7.16 -4.45 13.52
CA GLY A 193 6.86 -5.48 12.53
C GLY A 193 6.35 -4.88 11.20
N ILE A 194 5.39 -3.97 11.26
CA ILE A 194 4.87 -3.27 10.07
C ILE A 194 6.01 -2.55 9.36
N THR A 195 6.81 -1.77 10.09
CA THR A 195 7.90 -0.98 9.50
C THR A 195 8.95 -1.87 8.83
N GLN A 196 9.35 -2.98 9.46
CA GLN A 196 10.30 -3.93 8.88
C GLN A 196 9.76 -4.58 7.60
N TYR A 197 8.53 -5.09 7.64
CA TYR A 197 7.89 -5.68 6.47
C TYR A 197 7.81 -4.68 5.31
N ARG A 198 7.49 -3.42 5.62
CA ARG A 198 7.31 -2.38 4.60
C ARG A 198 8.62 -1.88 4.00
N LEU A 199 9.65 -1.76 4.82
CA LEU A 199 11.01 -1.55 4.34
C LEU A 199 11.44 -2.70 3.41
N ALA A 200 11.18 -3.93 3.83
CA ALA A 200 11.50 -5.13 3.06
C ALA A 200 10.75 -5.21 1.74
N GLN A 201 9.49 -4.81 1.71
CA GLN A 201 8.66 -4.82 0.51
C GLN A 201 9.11 -3.76 -0.51
N GLU A 202 9.50 -2.58 -0.04
CA GLU A 202 9.99 -1.48 -0.89
C GLU A 202 11.35 -1.78 -1.53
N LEU A 203 12.23 -2.48 -0.79
CA LEU A 203 13.58 -2.80 -1.23
C LEU A 203 13.71 -4.22 -1.78
N HIS A 204 12.66 -5.02 -1.68
CA HIS A 204 12.63 -6.44 -2.05
C HIS A 204 13.77 -7.25 -1.40
N ILE A 205 13.91 -7.09 -0.09
CA ILE A 205 14.93 -7.76 0.74
C ILE A 205 14.26 -8.68 1.76
N PRO A 206 14.97 -9.69 2.29
CA PRO A 206 14.45 -10.51 3.38
C PRO A 206 14.30 -9.70 4.67
N TYR A 207 13.31 -10.06 5.49
CA TYR A 207 13.15 -9.57 6.85
C TYR A 207 12.84 -10.72 7.80
N ARG A 208 13.06 -10.46 9.09
CA ARG A 208 12.66 -11.34 10.17
C ARG A 208 11.90 -10.51 11.19
N PRO A 209 10.64 -10.84 11.49
CA PRO A 209 9.85 -10.07 12.44
C PRO A 209 10.49 -10.17 13.82
N LEU A 210 10.56 -9.04 14.52
CA LEU A 210 10.99 -8.98 15.93
C LEU A 210 9.86 -9.30 16.91
N LEU A 211 8.66 -9.60 16.40
CA LEU A 211 7.49 -10.01 17.17
C LEU A 211 7.68 -11.45 17.68
N ASN A 212 7.56 -11.64 18.99
CA ASN A 212 7.59 -12.98 19.59
C ASN A 212 6.17 -13.50 19.90
N ALA A 213 6.05 -14.80 20.20
CA ALA A 213 4.76 -15.46 20.45
C ALA A 213 3.98 -14.87 21.65
N GLU A 214 4.69 -14.31 22.64
CA GLU A 214 4.10 -13.66 23.82
C GLU A 214 3.44 -12.32 23.45
N GLN A 215 4.11 -11.51 22.63
CA GLN A 215 3.55 -10.29 22.07
C GLN A 215 2.37 -10.61 21.13
N LEU A 216 2.43 -11.72 20.41
CA LEU A 216 1.32 -12.21 19.58
C LEU A 216 0.07 -12.53 20.42
N ALA A 217 0.25 -13.14 21.59
CA ALA A 217 -0.84 -13.43 22.53
C ALA A 217 -1.43 -12.13 23.11
N ALA A 218 -0.61 -11.12 23.37
CA ALA A 218 -1.09 -9.81 23.79
C ALA A 218 -2.00 -9.17 22.73
N PHE A 219 -1.72 -9.29 21.43
CA PHE A 219 -2.61 -8.76 20.39
C PHE A 219 -3.96 -9.49 20.25
N LYS A 220 -4.10 -10.71 20.81
CA LYS A 220 -5.40 -11.42 20.87
C LYS A 220 -6.33 -10.88 21.95
N THR A 221 -5.79 -10.31 23.02
CA THR A 221 -6.53 -9.88 24.22
C THR A 221 -6.46 -8.38 24.48
N THR A 222 -5.51 -7.67 23.87
CA THR A 222 -5.36 -6.23 24.02
C THR A 222 -6.54 -5.53 23.39
N LYS A 223 -7.21 -4.71 24.20
CA LYS A 223 -8.24 -3.77 23.76
C LYS A 223 -7.58 -2.63 22.97
N MET A 224 -7.07 -2.94 21.79
CA MET A 224 -6.50 -1.96 20.87
C MET A 224 -7.64 -1.09 20.36
N THR A 225 -7.54 0.23 20.55
CA THR A 225 -8.48 1.14 19.91
C THR A 225 -8.16 1.23 18.42
N THR A 226 -9.18 1.38 17.60
CA THR A 226 -9.02 1.61 16.16
C THR A 226 -8.14 2.84 15.88
N ASP A 227 -8.19 3.85 16.75
CA ASP A 227 -7.33 5.05 16.66
C ASP A 227 -5.85 4.72 16.88
N ASN A 228 -5.51 3.93 17.90
CA ASN A 228 -4.13 3.50 18.16
C ASN A 228 -3.58 2.67 17.00
N LEU A 229 -4.40 1.78 16.42
CA LEU A 229 -4.02 0.99 15.24
C LEU A 229 -3.68 1.89 14.06
N LEU A 230 -4.62 2.75 13.66
CA LEU A 230 -4.46 3.63 12.50
C LEU A 230 -3.30 4.60 12.66
N ARG A 231 -3.13 5.18 13.85
CA ARG A 231 -1.98 6.02 14.17
C ARG A 231 -0.67 5.24 14.06
N THR A 232 -0.62 4.01 14.57
CA THR A 232 0.59 3.17 14.50
C THR A 232 0.99 2.89 13.05
N VAL A 233 0.03 2.53 12.22
CA VAL A 233 0.23 2.30 10.78
C VAL A 233 0.69 3.58 10.09
N TYR A 234 0.01 4.70 10.36
CA TYR A 234 0.36 6.01 9.80
C TYR A 234 1.80 6.41 10.13
N GLN A 235 2.20 6.32 11.39
CA GLN A 235 3.56 6.67 11.82
C GLN A 235 4.61 5.74 11.19
N SER A 236 4.31 4.44 11.09
CA SER A 236 5.20 3.46 10.44
C SER A 236 5.43 3.80 8.96
N GLU A 237 4.36 4.09 8.22
CA GLU A 237 4.46 4.46 6.80
C GLU A 237 5.12 5.83 6.61
N VAL A 238 4.80 6.83 7.45
CA VAL A 238 5.41 8.17 7.38
C VAL A 238 6.92 8.12 7.62
N ALA A 239 7.38 7.40 8.64
CA ALA A 239 8.81 7.29 8.92
C ALA A 239 9.55 6.59 7.77
N LYS A 240 8.95 5.52 7.22
CA LYS A 240 9.48 4.82 6.04
C LYS A 240 9.51 5.73 4.79
N ASP A 241 8.45 6.49 4.55
CA ASP A 241 8.39 7.41 3.40
C ASP A 241 9.40 8.56 3.55
N ARG A 242 9.60 9.09 4.77
CA ARG A 242 10.65 10.08 5.06
C ARG A 242 12.04 9.51 4.81
N LEU A 243 12.31 8.27 5.23
CA LEU A 243 13.60 7.63 4.97
C LEU A 243 13.95 7.63 3.48
N PHE A 244 12.96 7.42 2.61
CA PHE A 244 13.16 7.38 1.15
C PHE A 244 13.00 8.72 0.45
N ALA A 245 12.43 9.73 1.10
CA ALA A 245 12.27 11.05 0.53
C ALA A 245 13.60 11.81 0.51
N LYS A 246 13.81 12.61 -0.54
CA LYS A 246 14.97 13.50 -0.61
C LYS A 246 14.95 14.48 0.56
N ASN A 247 16.04 14.53 1.33
CA ASN A 247 16.19 15.37 2.53
C ASN A 247 15.08 15.15 3.58
N GLU A 248 14.51 13.93 3.66
CA GLU A 248 13.42 13.57 4.58
C GLU A 248 12.10 14.34 4.37
N GLN A 249 11.98 15.09 3.27
CA GLN A 249 10.79 15.89 2.97
C GLN A 249 9.78 15.10 2.15
N LEU A 250 8.68 14.67 2.79
CA LEU A 250 7.58 13.92 2.16
C LEU A 250 7.01 14.60 0.91
N GLU A 251 7.08 15.93 0.83
CA GLU A 251 6.60 16.69 -0.32
C GLU A 251 7.32 16.29 -1.62
N ASN A 252 8.57 15.83 -1.51
CA ASN A 252 9.41 15.40 -2.62
C ASN A 252 9.08 13.99 -3.15
N ASP A 253 8.24 13.21 -2.45
CA ASP A 253 7.78 11.86 -2.86
C ASP A 253 6.24 11.78 -2.99
N ARG A 254 5.55 12.93 -3.21
CA ARG A 254 4.08 13.00 -3.35
C ARG A 254 3.51 12.27 -4.56
N THR A 255 4.36 11.71 -5.42
CA THR A 255 3.95 11.02 -6.64
C THR A 255 4.77 9.74 -6.81
N ARG A 256 4.15 8.59 -6.56
CA ARG A 256 4.65 7.29 -7.04
C ARG A 256 3.87 6.87 -8.28
N THR A 257 3.84 7.74 -9.28
CA THR A 257 3.42 7.34 -10.62
C THR A 257 4.58 6.63 -11.27
N VAL A 258 4.39 5.40 -11.71
CA VAL A 258 5.33 4.77 -12.63
C VAL A 258 5.38 5.64 -13.88
N GLN A 259 6.52 6.29 -14.13
CA GLN A 259 6.74 6.89 -15.45
C GLN A 259 6.78 5.74 -16.45
N ARG A 260 5.73 5.62 -17.26
CA ARG A 260 5.83 4.85 -18.50
C ARG A 260 6.86 5.56 -19.36
N THR A 261 7.84 4.83 -19.89
CA THR A 261 8.78 5.39 -20.86
C THR A 261 7.97 5.96 -22.03
N LYS A 262 8.23 7.23 -22.39
CA LYS A 262 7.53 7.99 -23.47
C LYS A 262 7.37 7.24 -24.79
N GLN A 263 8.17 6.19 -25.01
CA GLN A 263 8.15 5.36 -26.19
C GLN A 263 6.94 4.40 -26.24
N GLN A 264 6.41 3.95 -25.09
CA GLN A 264 5.33 2.96 -25.04
C GLN A 264 3.91 3.57 -25.10
N GLU A 265 3.73 4.86 -24.78
CA GLU A 265 2.45 5.56 -25.00
C GLU A 265 2.10 5.64 -26.49
N ARG A 266 3.13 5.73 -27.35
CA ARG A 266 2.96 5.71 -28.81
C ARG A 266 2.66 4.32 -29.36
N GLN A 267 3.23 3.27 -28.78
CA GLN A 267 3.04 1.90 -29.26
C GLN A 267 1.64 1.35 -28.91
N ARG A 268 1.14 1.62 -27.69
CA ARG A 268 -0.19 1.15 -27.27
C ARG A 268 -1.36 1.93 -27.86
N SER A 269 -1.18 3.20 -28.20
CA SER A 269 -2.21 3.93 -28.95
C SER A 269 -2.40 3.31 -30.34
N THR A 270 -1.32 2.86 -30.99
CA THR A 270 -1.42 2.11 -32.25
C THR A 270 -1.97 0.69 -32.10
N ASP A 271 -1.72 0.00 -30.99
CA ASP A 271 -2.18 -1.39 -30.80
C ASP A 271 -3.64 -1.48 -30.34
N MET A 272 -4.14 -0.51 -29.56
CA MET A 272 -5.56 -0.46 -29.17
C MET A 272 -6.48 0.15 -30.25
N GLU A 273 -5.92 0.75 -31.31
CA GLU A 273 -6.69 1.18 -32.49
C GLU A 273 -6.80 0.08 -33.57
N ARG A 274 -6.19 -1.09 -33.36
CA ARG A 274 -6.11 -2.17 -34.35
C ARG A 274 -6.63 -3.55 -33.89
N GLU A 275 -7.34 -3.63 -32.77
CA GLU A 275 -8.15 -4.80 -32.38
C GLU A 275 -9.61 -4.39 -32.13
#